data_AF-A0A9P3LEW1-F1
#
_entry.id   AF-A0A9P3LEW1-F1
#
_cell.length_a   1.000
_cell.length_b   1.000
_cell.length_c   1.000
_cell.angle_alpha   90.00
_cell.angle_beta   90.00
_cell.angle_gamma   90.00
#
_symmetry.space_group_name_H-M   'P 1'
#
loop_
_entity.id
_entity.type
_entity.pdbx_description
1 polymer ?
#
loop_
_entity_poly.entity_id
_entity_poly.type
_entity_poly.pdbx_seq_one_letter_code
_entity_poly.pdbx_strand_id
1 'polypeptide(L)'
;MSGLARDAAAFKSALNRQDYSSWHSQPPPLQPPQEAAESSSSKKKKRPKSNIVFSQPADTGKGQDVNTQLVYAVGHLKSHGNPMRLQDLAIITELPLDTDRVLFEKFKAHDRVVHDPKTDLYSYRHDFNVRNKASLLTEIQRSTRKGGGLSVRTLKESWKEAPSAIEELEKEGEVYVTRTLKDGQLRMVFWNEIKPHEEGGGGQVEKEFLDLWHSLQVPNDVDLLKQLANEGLQATAGESVVPKGPGKKKGKKSAPRQRQIRLTNTHLKGQIDLSRDYVAPGKS
;
A
#
# COMPACT_ATOMS: atom_id res chain seq x y z
N MET A 1 25.87 26.74 -47.69
CA MET A 1 24.62 27.04 -46.94
C MET A 1 23.49 26.03 -47.27
N SER A 2 23.78 24.73 -47.45
CA SER A 2 22.77 23.72 -47.85
C SER A 2 22.70 22.46 -46.96
N GLY A 3 23.55 22.35 -45.93
CA GLY A 3 23.51 21.23 -44.96
C GLY A 3 22.45 21.42 -43.87
N LEU A 4 22.35 22.62 -43.30
CA LEU A 4 21.43 22.95 -42.20
C LEU A 4 19.94 22.75 -42.54
N ALA A 5 19.56 22.97 -43.80
CA ALA A 5 18.19 22.77 -44.26
C ALA A 5 17.81 21.28 -44.37
N ARG A 6 18.79 20.41 -44.68
CA ARG A 6 18.58 18.95 -44.74
C ARG A 6 18.44 18.34 -43.35
N ASP A 7 19.24 18.80 -42.39
CA ASP A 7 19.14 18.33 -41.00
C ASP A 7 17.84 18.77 -40.32
N ALA A 8 17.36 19.99 -40.61
CA ALA A 8 16.06 20.46 -40.12
C ALA A 8 14.88 19.68 -40.71
N ALA A 9 14.98 19.23 -41.97
CA ALA A 9 13.95 18.40 -42.60
C ALA A 9 13.95 16.96 -42.04
N ALA A 10 15.13 16.38 -41.79
CA ALA A 10 15.27 15.07 -41.18
C ALA A 10 14.70 15.04 -39.75
N PHE A 11 14.96 16.08 -38.94
CA PHE A 11 14.42 16.21 -37.58
C PHE A 11 12.89 16.28 -37.55
N LYS A 12 12.28 17.03 -38.48
CA LYS A 12 10.82 17.14 -38.58
C LYS A 12 10.15 15.83 -39.01
N SER A 13 10.80 15.04 -39.87
CA SER A 13 10.28 13.73 -40.29
C SER A 13 10.32 12.69 -39.17
N ALA A 14 11.30 12.77 -38.25
CA ALA A 14 11.42 11.89 -37.10
C ALA A 14 10.34 12.15 -36.02
N LEU A 15 9.84 13.38 -35.93
CA LEU A 15 8.78 13.73 -34.97
C LEU A 15 7.40 13.18 -35.35
N ASN A 16 7.13 13.01 -36.65
CA ASN A 16 5.84 12.52 -37.16
C ASN A 16 5.71 10.99 -37.20
N ARG A 17 6.79 10.23 -36.91
CA ARG A 17 6.77 8.77 -36.86
C ARG A 17 6.71 8.24 -35.43
N GLN A 18 5.75 8.74 -34.66
CA GLN A 18 5.35 8.13 -33.41
C GLN A 18 3.84 7.91 -33.42
N ASP A 19 3.42 6.85 -34.11
CA ASP A 19 2.06 6.31 -34.00
C ASP A 19 1.90 5.68 -32.61
N TYR A 20 1.48 6.48 -31.63
CA TYR A 20 1.07 6.00 -30.31
C TYR A 20 -0.36 5.43 -30.29
N SER A 21 -0.92 5.06 -31.45
CA SER A 21 -2.30 4.56 -31.56
C SER A 21 -2.47 3.08 -31.20
N SER A 22 -1.46 2.43 -30.61
CA SER A 22 -1.53 1.02 -30.21
C SER A 22 -1.90 0.78 -28.73
N TRP A 23 -2.22 1.83 -27.94
CA TRP A 23 -2.50 1.64 -26.51
C TRP A 23 -3.81 2.20 -25.95
N HIS A 24 -4.65 2.90 -26.72
CA HIS A 24 -5.98 3.27 -26.23
C HIS A 24 -7.03 3.14 -27.33
N SER A 25 -7.88 2.12 -27.19
CA SER A 25 -9.10 1.94 -27.98
C SER A 25 -10.09 3.08 -27.69
N GLN A 26 -10.04 4.14 -28.49
CA GLN A 26 -11.15 5.09 -28.59
C GLN A 26 -12.03 4.66 -29.77
N PRO A 27 -13.29 4.25 -29.54
CA PRO A 27 -14.22 4.04 -30.65
C PRO A 27 -14.54 5.40 -31.30
N PRO A 28 -14.70 5.46 -32.63
CA PRO A 28 -15.01 6.71 -33.32
C PRO A 28 -16.36 7.28 -32.86
N PRO A 29 -16.51 8.62 -32.81
CA PRO A 29 -17.76 9.25 -32.37
C PRO A 29 -18.89 8.98 -33.37
N LEU A 30 -20.06 8.64 -32.82
CA LEU A 30 -21.31 8.37 -33.51
C LEU A 30 -21.78 9.59 -34.32
N GLN A 31 -21.96 9.41 -35.64
CA GLN A 31 -22.72 10.36 -36.47
C GLN A 31 -24.24 10.17 -36.24
N PRO A 32 -25.06 11.23 -36.36
CA PRO A 32 -26.52 11.14 -36.23
C PRO A 32 -27.16 10.44 -37.46
N PRO A 33 -28.35 9.83 -37.31
CA PRO A 33 -28.89 8.86 -38.27
C PRO A 33 -29.65 9.52 -39.43
N GLN A 34 -29.43 9.01 -40.65
CA GLN A 34 -30.33 9.19 -41.79
C GLN A 34 -31.21 7.95 -41.97
N GLU A 35 -32.50 8.17 -42.17
CA GLU A 35 -33.56 7.18 -42.41
C GLU A 35 -33.48 6.59 -43.83
N ALA A 36 -33.71 5.27 -43.96
CA ALA A 36 -34.74 4.69 -44.84
C ALA A 36 -34.76 3.14 -44.82
N ALA A 37 -35.96 2.62 -44.55
CA ALA A 37 -36.65 1.44 -45.10
C ALA A 37 -36.17 -0.02 -44.83
N GLU A 38 -36.97 -0.68 -43.96
CA GLU A 38 -37.67 -1.98 -44.07
C GLU A 38 -36.93 -3.30 -44.45
N SER A 39 -36.91 -4.27 -43.52
CA SER A 39 -37.80 -5.47 -43.55
C SER A 39 -37.38 -6.63 -42.61
N SER A 40 -38.41 -7.22 -41.98
CA SER A 40 -38.55 -8.62 -41.51
C SER A 40 -37.83 -9.17 -40.25
N SER A 41 -38.66 -9.39 -39.21
CA SER A 41 -38.74 -10.54 -38.28
C SER A 41 -37.51 -11.43 -38.00
N SER A 42 -37.03 -11.43 -36.74
CA SER A 42 -37.00 -12.63 -35.86
C SER A 42 -36.32 -12.33 -34.51
N LYS A 43 -37.04 -12.56 -33.40
CA LYS A 43 -36.52 -12.43 -32.03
C LYS A 43 -35.58 -13.62 -31.72
N LYS A 44 -34.26 -13.42 -31.85
CA LYS A 44 -33.25 -14.35 -31.29
C LYS A 44 -32.86 -13.93 -29.87
N LYS A 45 -33.14 -14.82 -28.90
CA LYS A 45 -32.68 -14.74 -27.51
C LYS A 45 -31.15 -14.60 -27.45
N LYS A 46 -30.65 -13.57 -26.76
CA LYS A 46 -29.20 -13.34 -26.55
C LYS A 46 -28.65 -14.43 -25.61
N ARG A 47 -27.71 -15.23 -26.11
CA ARG A 47 -26.88 -16.14 -25.29
C ARG A 47 -25.97 -15.29 -24.38
N PRO A 48 -25.69 -15.73 -23.13
CA PRO A 48 -24.77 -15.01 -22.25
C PRO A 48 -23.38 -15.00 -22.90
N LYS A 49 -22.84 -13.80 -23.14
CA LYS A 49 -21.45 -13.64 -23.58
C LYS A 49 -20.56 -13.98 -22.39
N SER A 50 -19.87 -15.11 -22.46
CA SER A 50 -18.81 -15.43 -21.52
C SER A 50 -17.70 -14.39 -21.69
N ASN A 51 -17.48 -13.57 -20.67
CA ASN A 51 -16.38 -12.61 -20.62
C ASN A 51 -15.07 -13.34 -20.33
N ILE A 52 -14.65 -14.20 -21.27
CA ILE A 52 -13.36 -14.88 -21.21
C ILE A 52 -12.36 -13.91 -21.82
N VAL A 53 -11.61 -13.24 -20.94
CA VAL A 53 -10.52 -12.34 -21.31
C VAL A 53 -9.34 -13.20 -21.76
N PHE A 54 -9.18 -13.36 -23.08
CA PHE A 54 -8.18 -14.23 -23.72
C PHE A 54 -6.76 -13.64 -23.76
N SER A 55 -6.51 -12.51 -23.09
CA SER A 55 -5.24 -11.79 -23.14
C SER A 55 -4.34 -12.00 -21.92
N GLN A 56 -4.77 -12.77 -20.94
CA GLN A 56 -3.89 -13.21 -19.85
C GLN A 56 -3.35 -14.59 -20.20
N PRO A 57 -2.02 -14.80 -20.22
CA PRO A 57 -1.50 -16.16 -20.22
C PRO A 57 -2.07 -16.83 -18.96
N ALA A 58 -2.92 -17.83 -19.16
CA ALA A 58 -3.34 -18.69 -18.06
C ALA A 58 -2.07 -19.19 -17.37
N ASP A 59 -2.07 -19.22 -16.04
CA ASP A 59 -0.93 -19.60 -15.19
C ASP A 59 -0.24 -20.84 -15.78
N THR A 60 0.85 -20.62 -16.52
CA THR A 60 1.33 -21.55 -17.55
C THR A 60 2.35 -22.48 -16.91
N GLY A 61 1.85 -23.31 -16.00
CA GLY A 61 2.65 -24.28 -15.25
C GLY A 61 3.51 -23.64 -14.16
N LYS A 62 3.83 -24.42 -13.13
CA LYS A 62 4.57 -23.97 -11.93
C LYS A 62 6.06 -23.65 -12.17
N GLY A 63 6.47 -23.56 -13.45
CA GLY A 63 7.84 -23.31 -13.90
C GLY A 63 8.84 -24.37 -13.44
N GLN A 64 10.05 -24.31 -13.99
CA GLN A 64 11.22 -25.05 -13.45
C GLN A 64 12.00 -24.22 -12.42
N ASP A 65 11.64 -22.95 -12.24
CA ASP A 65 12.31 -22.06 -11.31
C ASP A 65 12.00 -22.43 -9.86
N VAL A 66 13.04 -22.79 -9.10
CA VAL A 66 12.97 -23.19 -7.69
C VAL A 66 12.21 -22.18 -6.83
N ASN A 67 12.39 -20.88 -7.05
CA ASN A 67 11.73 -19.84 -6.26
C ASN A 67 10.22 -19.77 -6.56
N THR A 68 9.82 -19.98 -7.81
CA THR A 68 8.43 -20.01 -8.24
C THR A 68 7.73 -21.22 -7.62
N GLN A 69 8.36 -22.40 -7.72
CA GLN A 69 7.90 -23.64 -7.09
C GLN A 69 7.75 -23.47 -5.57
N LEU A 70 8.71 -22.81 -4.91
CA LEU A 70 8.65 -22.51 -3.49
C LEU A 70 7.41 -21.68 -3.12
N VAL A 71 7.08 -20.65 -3.90
CA VAL A 71 5.89 -19.81 -3.66
C VAL A 71 4.60 -20.63 -3.80
N TYR A 72 4.53 -21.53 -4.79
CA TYR A 72 3.37 -22.44 -4.92
C TYR A 72 3.26 -23.42 -3.74
N ALA A 73 4.38 -23.99 -3.29
CA ALA A 73 4.41 -24.90 -2.13
C ALA A 73 3.94 -24.21 -0.85
N VAL A 74 4.47 -23.02 -0.56
CA VAL A 74 4.09 -22.20 0.60
C VAL A 74 2.65 -21.70 0.49
N GLY A 75 2.23 -21.31 -0.71
CA GLY A 75 0.86 -20.90 -1.00
C GLY A 75 -0.15 -22.02 -0.72
N HIS A 76 0.20 -23.27 -1.07
CA HIS A 76 -0.63 -24.43 -0.78
C HIS A 76 -0.74 -24.71 0.72
N LEU A 77 0.38 -24.64 1.47
CA LEU A 77 0.34 -24.75 2.94
C LEU A 77 -0.56 -23.68 3.57
N LYS A 78 -0.47 -22.45 3.06
CA LYS A 78 -1.31 -21.33 3.52
C LYS A 78 -2.79 -21.56 3.26
N SER A 79 -3.17 -22.12 2.10
CA SER A 79 -4.59 -22.41 1.81
C SER A 79 -5.15 -23.61 2.58
N HIS A 80 -4.32 -24.64 2.82
CA HIS A 80 -4.72 -25.86 3.50
C HIS A 80 -4.83 -25.67 5.02
N GLY A 81 -3.92 -24.89 5.62
CA GLY A 81 -3.96 -24.48 7.04
C GLY A 81 -3.59 -25.58 8.05
N ASN A 82 -3.65 -26.86 7.68
CA ASN A 82 -3.29 -27.99 8.52
C ASN A 82 -1.86 -28.48 8.26
N PRO A 83 -1.15 -29.01 9.28
CA PRO A 83 0.15 -29.65 9.11
C PRO A 83 0.08 -30.80 8.11
N MET A 84 1.07 -30.89 7.22
CA MET A 84 1.09 -31.87 6.13
C MET A 84 2.47 -32.48 5.96
N ARG A 85 2.53 -33.74 5.51
CA ARG A 85 3.79 -34.41 5.21
C ARG A 85 4.40 -33.84 3.94
N LEU A 86 5.73 -33.99 3.82
CA LEU A 86 6.45 -33.49 2.65
C LEU A 86 6.04 -34.23 1.36
N GLN A 87 5.85 -35.56 1.43
CA GLN A 87 5.46 -36.36 0.27
C GLN A 87 4.05 -35.97 -0.22
N ASP A 88 3.11 -35.81 0.71
CA ASP A 88 1.74 -35.38 0.38
C ASP A 88 1.77 -33.98 -0.26
N LEU A 89 2.66 -33.10 0.21
CA LEU A 89 2.84 -31.78 -0.38
C LEU A 89 3.39 -31.85 -1.79
N ALA A 90 4.41 -32.67 -2.01
CA ALA A 90 5.00 -32.90 -3.33
C ALA A 90 3.96 -33.42 -4.33
N ILE A 91 3.11 -34.36 -3.91
CA ILE A 91 2.06 -34.96 -4.74
C ILE A 91 0.98 -33.93 -5.08
N ILE A 92 0.42 -33.24 -4.08
CA ILE A 92 -0.68 -32.29 -4.32
C ILE A 92 -0.22 -31.08 -5.13
N THR A 93 1.01 -30.62 -4.89
CA THR A 93 1.57 -29.50 -5.63
C THR A 93 2.23 -29.93 -6.93
N GLU A 94 2.38 -31.21 -7.22
CA GLU A 94 3.13 -31.73 -8.38
C GLU A 94 4.53 -31.11 -8.48
N LEU A 95 5.17 -30.86 -7.33
CA LEU A 95 6.50 -30.25 -7.23
C LEU A 95 7.51 -31.28 -6.71
N PRO A 96 8.74 -31.30 -7.24
CA PRO A 96 9.78 -32.24 -6.84
C PRO A 96 10.44 -31.83 -5.51
N LEU A 97 9.66 -31.64 -4.46
CA LEU A 97 10.14 -31.23 -3.13
C LEU A 97 10.90 -32.33 -2.38
N ASP A 98 10.67 -33.59 -2.75
CA ASP A 98 11.35 -34.76 -2.24
C ASP A 98 12.61 -35.10 -3.03
N THR A 99 12.61 -34.81 -4.32
CA THR A 99 13.67 -35.17 -5.26
C THR A 99 14.75 -34.10 -5.32
N ASP A 100 14.35 -32.82 -5.35
CA ASP A 100 15.28 -31.70 -5.44
C ASP A 100 15.69 -31.18 -4.05
N ARG A 101 16.95 -31.46 -3.68
CA ARG A 101 17.52 -31.05 -2.40
C ARG A 101 17.60 -29.54 -2.24
N VAL A 102 17.85 -28.80 -3.32
CA VAL A 102 18.01 -27.34 -3.24
C VAL A 102 16.68 -26.67 -2.93
N LEU A 103 15.60 -27.14 -3.57
CA LEU A 103 14.25 -26.68 -3.29
C LEU A 103 13.85 -27.02 -1.85
N PHE A 104 14.14 -28.24 -1.39
CA PHE A 104 13.85 -28.66 -0.02
C PHE A 104 14.56 -27.82 1.04
N GLU A 105 15.85 -27.56 0.88
CA GLU A 105 16.62 -26.73 1.82
C GLU A 105 16.05 -25.31 1.91
N LYS A 106 15.73 -24.70 0.75
CA LYS A 106 15.09 -23.38 0.71
C LYS A 106 13.70 -23.39 1.33
N PHE A 107 12.93 -24.45 1.12
CA PHE A 107 11.60 -24.61 1.73
C PHE A 107 11.69 -24.71 3.25
N LYS A 108 12.63 -25.50 3.77
CA LYS A 108 12.86 -25.62 5.21
C LYS A 108 13.40 -24.32 5.84
N ALA A 109 14.22 -23.57 5.10
CA ALA A 109 14.77 -22.30 5.54
C ALA A 109 13.76 -21.12 5.47
N HIS A 110 12.57 -21.33 4.91
CA HIS A 110 11.60 -20.26 4.70
C HIS A 110 10.90 -19.85 6.02
N ASP A 111 10.90 -18.55 6.34
CA ASP A 111 10.38 -17.98 7.60
C ASP A 111 8.94 -18.39 7.95
N ARG A 112 8.12 -18.64 6.93
CA ARG A 112 6.70 -19.03 7.08
C ARG A 112 6.47 -20.52 7.18
N VAL A 113 7.49 -21.37 7.00
CA VAL A 113 7.35 -22.82 7.08
C VAL A 113 7.91 -23.28 8.42
N VAL A 114 7.10 -23.99 9.20
CA VAL A 114 7.53 -24.58 10.47
C VAL A 114 7.56 -26.08 10.31
N HIS A 115 8.74 -26.66 10.50
CA HIS A 115 8.99 -28.10 10.54
C HIS A 115 8.94 -28.60 11.98
N ASP A 116 8.08 -29.57 12.26
CA ASP A 116 8.08 -30.29 13.53
C ASP A 116 8.93 -31.57 13.39
N PRO A 117 10.11 -31.64 14.03
CA PRO A 117 11.01 -32.79 13.88
C PRO A 117 10.46 -34.07 14.52
N LYS A 118 9.44 -33.99 15.38
CA LYS A 118 8.86 -35.18 16.04
C LYS A 118 7.85 -35.90 15.15
N THR A 119 7.06 -35.13 14.41
CA THR A 119 5.98 -35.67 13.58
C THR A 119 6.32 -35.66 12.09
N ASP A 120 7.44 -35.02 11.73
CA ASP A 120 7.89 -34.77 10.35
C ASP A 120 6.80 -34.10 9.48
N LEU A 121 6.03 -33.22 10.13
CA LEU A 121 4.97 -32.44 9.52
C LEU A 121 5.44 -30.99 9.30
N TYR A 122 4.98 -30.42 8.19
CA TYR A 122 5.24 -29.05 7.79
C TYR A 122 3.95 -28.25 7.91
N SER A 123 4.03 -27.08 8.54
CA SER A 123 2.87 -26.20 8.76
C SER A 123 3.19 -24.76 8.37
N TYR A 124 2.16 -24.01 7.97
CA TYR A 124 2.31 -22.58 7.66
C TYR A 124 2.20 -21.73 8.93
N ARG A 125 3.22 -20.91 9.18
CA ARG A 125 3.25 -19.91 10.25
C ARG A 125 2.57 -18.63 9.80
N HIS A 126 1.34 -18.49 10.24
CA HIS A 126 0.57 -17.25 10.13
C HIS A 126 1.19 -16.18 11.04
N ASP A 127 1.00 -14.90 10.71
CA ASP A 127 1.43 -13.79 11.57
C ASP A 127 0.80 -13.87 12.96
N PHE A 128 -0.47 -14.28 12.99
CA PHE A 128 -1.25 -14.45 14.21
C PHE A 128 -1.82 -15.86 14.25
N ASN A 129 -1.60 -16.58 15.34
CA ASN A 129 -2.14 -17.92 15.58
C ASN A 129 -3.44 -17.84 16.38
N VAL A 130 -4.39 -17.04 15.90
CA VAL A 130 -5.69 -16.82 16.57
C VAL A 130 -6.76 -17.68 15.92
N ARG A 131 -7.39 -18.55 16.71
CA ARG A 131 -8.51 -19.42 16.28
C ARG A 131 -9.77 -19.24 17.14
N ASN A 132 -9.71 -18.36 18.14
CA ASN A 132 -10.77 -18.13 19.11
C ASN A 132 -10.87 -16.64 19.44
N LYS A 133 -12.08 -16.18 19.81
CA LYS A 133 -12.37 -14.79 20.20
C LYS A 133 -11.52 -14.33 21.39
N ALA A 134 -11.36 -15.17 22.41
CA ALA A 134 -10.53 -14.86 23.58
C ALA A 134 -9.04 -14.70 23.24
N SER A 135 -8.52 -15.56 22.35
CA SER A 135 -7.14 -15.44 21.86
C SER A 135 -6.96 -14.20 21.00
N LEU A 136 -7.97 -13.85 20.19
CA LEU A 136 -7.99 -12.62 19.40
C LEU A 136 -7.94 -11.38 20.29
N LEU A 137 -8.77 -11.31 21.34
CA LEU A 137 -8.77 -10.23 22.32
C LEU A 137 -7.39 -10.05 22.98
N THR A 138 -6.77 -11.15 23.41
CA THR A 138 -5.43 -11.13 24.02
C THR A 138 -4.38 -10.58 23.07
N GLU A 139 -4.45 -10.95 21.78
CA GLU A 139 -3.50 -10.50 20.76
C GLU A 139 -3.73 -9.03 20.38
N ILE A 140 -4.98 -8.58 20.31
CA ILE A 140 -5.34 -7.17 20.11
C ILE A 140 -4.83 -6.33 21.29
N GLN A 141 -5.02 -6.80 22.53
CA GLN A 141 -4.53 -6.12 23.73
C GLN A 141 -2.99 -6.02 23.73
N ARG A 142 -2.30 -7.12 23.40
CA ARG A 142 -0.83 -7.14 23.28
C ARG A 142 -0.33 -6.16 22.22
N SER A 143 -1.01 -6.10 21.07
CA SER A 143 -0.64 -5.21 19.96
C SER A 143 -0.86 -3.74 20.34
N THR A 144 -2.00 -3.44 20.95
CA THR A 144 -2.37 -2.08 21.37
C THR A 144 -1.41 -1.55 22.44
N ARG A 145 -1.02 -2.37 23.42
CA ARG A 145 -0.01 -2.01 24.44
C ARG A 145 1.37 -1.69 23.85
N LYS A 146 1.71 -2.25 22.69
CA LYS A 146 2.95 -1.93 21.97
C LYS A 146 2.81 -0.65 21.12
N GLY A 147 1.69 0.07 21.23
CA GLY A 147 1.38 1.26 20.44
C GLY A 147 0.95 0.95 19.00
N GLY A 148 0.63 -0.32 18.69
CA GLY A 148 0.26 -0.76 17.35
C GLY A 148 -1.20 -1.20 17.25
N GLY A 149 -1.85 -0.91 16.13
CA GLY A 149 -3.14 -1.52 15.77
C GLY A 149 -2.93 -2.83 15.01
N LEU A 150 -3.93 -3.71 15.05
CA LEU A 150 -3.93 -4.98 14.32
C LEU A 150 -4.68 -4.83 12.99
N SER A 151 -4.07 -5.22 11.87
CA SER A 151 -4.72 -5.06 10.57
C SER A 151 -5.75 -6.18 10.32
N VAL A 152 -6.95 -5.80 9.86
CA VAL A 152 -8.01 -6.79 9.58
C VAL A 152 -7.64 -7.69 8.40
N ARG A 153 -6.85 -7.19 7.45
CA ARG A 153 -6.37 -7.98 6.32
C ARG A 153 -5.49 -9.14 6.77
N THR A 154 -4.52 -8.89 7.66
CA THR A 154 -3.66 -9.95 8.21
C THR A 154 -4.46 -10.92 9.10
N LEU A 155 -5.44 -10.40 9.84
CA LEU A 155 -6.33 -11.23 10.66
C LEU A 155 -7.21 -12.16 9.83
N LYS A 156 -7.82 -11.65 8.75
CA LYS A 156 -8.63 -12.44 7.80
C LYS A 156 -7.82 -13.54 7.14
N GLU A 157 -6.53 -13.30 6.91
CA GLU A 157 -5.61 -14.29 6.36
C GLU A 157 -5.30 -15.41 7.38
N SER A 158 -5.15 -15.09 8.66
CA SER A 158 -4.96 -16.08 9.72
C SER A 158 -6.23 -16.86 10.08
N TRP A 159 -7.38 -16.19 10.09
CA TRP A 159 -8.64 -16.76 10.51
C TRP A 159 -9.80 -16.14 9.72
N LYS A 160 -10.47 -16.97 8.92
CA LYS A 160 -11.51 -16.54 7.98
C LYS A 160 -12.71 -15.90 8.67
N GLU A 161 -13.01 -16.33 9.89
CA GLU A 161 -14.13 -15.83 10.70
C GLU A 161 -13.74 -14.61 11.57
N ALA A 162 -12.48 -14.18 11.53
CA ALA A 162 -12.01 -13.03 12.30
C ALA A 162 -12.84 -11.75 12.06
N PRO A 163 -13.26 -11.37 10.84
CA PRO A 163 -14.07 -10.17 10.63
C PRO A 163 -15.40 -10.22 11.39
N SER A 164 -16.08 -11.38 11.38
CA SER A 164 -17.35 -11.57 12.10
C SER A 164 -17.13 -11.48 13.62
N ALA A 165 -16.07 -12.11 14.13
CA ALA A 165 -15.71 -12.03 15.54
C ALA A 165 -15.35 -10.59 15.97
N ILE A 166 -14.67 -9.82 15.12
CA ILE A 166 -14.35 -8.41 15.38
C ILE A 166 -15.62 -7.57 15.44
N GLU A 167 -16.58 -7.78 14.54
CA GLU A 167 -17.87 -7.07 14.56
C GLU A 167 -18.68 -7.37 15.83
N GLU A 168 -18.63 -8.60 16.34
CA GLU A 168 -19.24 -8.95 17.61
C GLU A 168 -18.53 -8.25 18.79
N LEU A 169 -17.19 -8.25 18.81
CA LEU A 169 -16.41 -7.55 19.84
C LEU A 169 -16.55 -6.01 19.77
N GLU A 170 -16.81 -5.47 18.58
CA GLU A 170 -17.14 -4.05 18.37
C GLU A 170 -18.52 -3.73 18.94
N LYS A 171 -19.52 -4.62 18.75
CA LYS A 171 -20.86 -4.47 19.36
C LYS A 171 -20.83 -4.59 20.88
N GLU A 172 -19.99 -5.47 21.41
CA GLU A 172 -19.75 -5.62 22.85
C GLU A 172 -18.95 -4.44 23.43
N GLY A 173 -18.36 -3.60 22.58
CA GLY A 173 -17.59 -2.42 22.99
C GLY A 173 -16.20 -2.74 23.54
N GLU A 174 -15.70 -3.96 23.34
CA GLU A 174 -14.36 -4.38 23.78
C GLU A 174 -13.26 -3.90 22.83
N VAL A 175 -13.61 -3.59 21.59
CA VAL A 175 -12.67 -3.34 20.50
C VAL A 175 -13.13 -2.16 19.64
N TYR A 176 -12.19 -1.28 19.27
CA TYR A 176 -12.41 -0.23 18.29
C TYR A 176 -11.91 -0.63 16.91
N VAL A 177 -12.72 -0.34 15.89
CA VAL A 177 -12.40 -0.61 14.50
C VAL A 177 -12.32 0.69 13.72
N THR A 178 -11.21 0.91 13.02
CA THR A 178 -11.13 1.97 12.01
C THR A 178 -11.61 1.43 10.67
N ARG A 179 -12.63 2.08 10.10
CA ARG A 179 -13.18 1.76 8.78
C ARG A 179 -12.73 2.76 7.73
N THR A 180 -12.66 2.33 6.48
CA THR A 180 -12.37 3.24 5.36
C THR A 180 -13.60 4.08 5.04
N LEU A 181 -13.45 5.41 4.95
CA LEU A 181 -14.56 6.36 4.70
C LEU A 181 -15.34 6.09 3.41
N LYS A 182 -14.69 5.55 2.37
CA LYS A 182 -15.31 5.31 1.06
C LYS A 182 -16.06 3.98 0.98
N ASP A 183 -15.42 2.90 1.44
CA ASP A 183 -15.90 1.53 1.22
C ASP A 183 -16.44 0.86 2.50
N GLY A 184 -16.34 1.51 3.65
CA GLY A 184 -16.74 0.97 4.95
C GLY A 184 -15.90 -0.25 5.40
N GLN A 185 -14.88 -0.65 4.64
CA GLN A 185 -14.07 -1.82 4.95
C GLN A 185 -13.29 -1.63 6.24
N LEU A 186 -13.33 -2.63 7.12
CA LEU A 186 -12.56 -2.67 8.34
C LEU A 186 -11.05 -2.70 8.00
N ARG A 187 -10.28 -1.78 8.58
CA ARG A 187 -8.86 -1.60 8.26
C ARG A 187 -7.98 -2.02 9.44
N MET A 188 -8.21 -1.40 10.60
CA MET A 188 -7.41 -1.61 11.80
C MET A 188 -8.31 -1.87 13.00
N VAL A 189 -7.80 -2.63 13.93
CA VAL A 189 -8.46 -3.06 15.17
C VAL A 189 -7.59 -2.66 16.35
N PHE A 190 -8.21 -2.04 17.34
CA PHE A 190 -7.57 -1.54 18.56
C PHE A 190 -8.34 -2.02 19.78
N TRP A 191 -7.62 -2.28 20.86
CA TRP A 191 -8.23 -2.61 22.14
C TRP A 191 -8.94 -1.37 22.71
N ASN A 192 -10.17 -1.54 23.20
CA ASN A 192 -10.81 -0.50 23.99
C ASN A 192 -10.39 -0.61 25.45
N GLU A 193 -9.56 0.33 25.92
CA GLU A 193 -9.11 0.38 27.31
C GLU A 193 -10.19 0.87 28.28
N ILE A 194 -11.21 1.58 27.78
CA ILE A 194 -12.27 2.17 28.59
C ILE A 194 -13.61 1.59 28.12
N LYS A 195 -14.04 0.52 28.79
CA LYS A 195 -15.27 -0.18 28.41
C LYS A 195 -16.49 0.70 28.70
N PRO A 196 -17.47 0.80 27.78
CA PRO A 196 -18.68 1.61 27.99
C PRO A 196 -19.53 1.18 29.19
N HIS A 197 -19.35 -0.05 29.67
CA HIS A 197 -20.13 -0.65 30.76
C HIS A 197 -19.39 -0.64 32.11
N GLU A 198 -18.13 -0.22 32.14
CA GLU A 198 -17.41 0.00 33.41
C GLU A 198 -17.73 1.41 33.94
N GLU A 199 -17.70 1.59 35.26
CA GLU A 199 -18.13 2.79 35.99
C GLU A 199 -17.38 4.10 35.62
N GLY A 200 -16.34 4.01 34.78
CA GLY A 200 -15.61 5.13 34.17
C GLY A 200 -15.72 5.23 32.64
N GLY A 201 -16.56 4.40 32.02
CA GLY A 201 -16.81 4.36 30.59
C GLY A 201 -17.78 5.43 30.16
N GLY A 202 -17.30 6.40 29.40
CA GLY A 202 -18.15 7.42 28.78
C GLY A 202 -19.22 6.74 27.93
N GLY A 203 -20.45 6.72 28.43
CA GLY A 203 -21.61 6.31 27.64
C GLY A 203 -21.69 7.15 26.36
N GLN A 204 -22.37 6.63 25.34
CA GLN A 204 -22.66 7.44 24.16
C GLN A 204 -23.45 8.67 24.60
N VAL A 205 -22.82 9.83 24.48
CA VAL A 205 -23.46 11.12 24.72
C VAL A 205 -24.57 11.29 23.68
N GLU A 206 -25.72 11.82 24.08
CA GLU A 206 -26.82 12.06 23.17
C GLU A 206 -26.39 12.95 22.00
N LYS A 207 -26.98 12.68 20.84
CA LYS A 207 -26.59 13.31 19.58
C LYS A 207 -26.70 14.84 19.63
N GLU A 208 -27.66 15.37 20.39
CA GLU A 208 -27.88 16.81 20.55
C GLU A 208 -26.67 17.51 21.19
N PHE A 209 -26.03 16.89 22.19
CA PHE A 209 -24.82 17.44 22.80
C PHE A 209 -23.60 17.32 21.89
N LEU A 210 -23.50 16.25 21.10
CA LEU A 210 -22.42 16.12 20.10
C LEU A 210 -22.55 17.19 19.01
N ASP A 211 -23.77 17.43 18.52
CA ASP A 211 -24.05 18.44 17.51
C ASP A 211 -23.79 19.85 18.09
N LEU A 212 -24.20 20.11 19.33
CA LEU A 212 -23.89 21.36 20.03
C LEU A 212 -22.37 21.54 20.22
N TRP A 213 -21.66 20.50 20.64
CA TRP A 213 -20.20 20.53 20.81
C TRP A 213 -19.47 20.84 19.50
N HIS A 214 -19.85 20.20 18.40
CA HIS A 214 -19.26 20.48 17.09
C HIS A 214 -19.66 21.84 16.51
N SER A 215 -20.79 22.41 16.95
CA SER A 215 -21.22 23.75 16.53
C SER A 215 -20.39 24.87 17.16
N LEU A 216 -19.75 24.61 18.31
CA LEU A 216 -18.89 25.56 18.99
C LEU A 216 -17.59 25.76 18.20
N GLN A 217 -17.45 26.92 17.56
CA GLN A 217 -16.19 27.29 16.92
C GLN A 217 -15.21 27.79 17.97
N VAL A 218 -14.09 27.09 18.12
CA VAL A 218 -12.99 27.51 18.99
C VAL A 218 -12.32 28.75 18.39
N PRO A 219 -12.35 29.90 19.07
CA PRO A 219 -11.68 31.12 18.59
C PRO A 219 -10.16 30.97 18.58
N ASN A 220 -9.48 31.89 17.90
CA ASN A 220 -8.01 31.91 17.86
C ASN A 220 -7.42 32.02 19.28
N ASP A 221 -6.26 31.41 19.52
CA ASP A 221 -5.66 31.22 20.86
C ASP A 221 -5.63 32.50 21.72
N VAL A 222 -5.35 33.65 21.09
CA VAL A 222 -5.28 34.96 21.75
C VAL A 222 -6.65 35.45 22.22
N ASP A 223 -7.70 35.20 21.44
CA ASP A 223 -9.07 35.61 21.76
C ASP A 223 -9.71 34.63 22.74
N LEU A 224 -9.35 33.35 22.68
CA LEU A 224 -9.74 32.33 23.66
C LEU A 224 -9.20 32.67 25.06
N LEU A 225 -7.94 33.10 25.18
CA LEU A 225 -7.36 33.53 26.45
C LEU A 225 -8.05 34.78 27.03
N LYS A 226 -8.42 35.73 26.17
CA LYS A 226 -9.16 36.93 26.60
C LYS A 226 -10.58 36.57 27.06
N GLN A 227 -11.27 35.70 26.34
CA GLN A 227 -12.62 35.25 26.69
C GLN A 227 -12.62 34.44 27.99
N LEU A 228 -11.68 33.50 28.16
CA LEU A 228 -11.52 32.75 29.42
C LEU A 228 -11.24 33.68 30.62
N ALA A 229 -10.37 34.68 30.44
CA ALA A 229 -10.09 35.68 31.47
C ALA A 229 -11.31 36.55 31.79
N ASN A 230 -12.09 36.93 30.78
CA ASN A 230 -13.33 37.70 30.95
C ASN A 230 -14.44 36.89 31.63
N GLU A 231 -14.48 35.58 31.43
CA GLU A 231 -15.43 34.65 32.07
C GLU A 231 -14.96 34.16 33.45
N GLY A 232 -13.81 34.64 33.95
CA GLY A 232 -13.29 34.29 35.27
C GLY A 232 -12.75 32.85 35.39
N LEU A 233 -12.70 32.11 34.28
CA LEU A 233 -12.05 30.81 34.19
C LEU A 233 -10.56 31.05 34.03
N GLN A 234 -9.81 30.90 35.13
CA GLN A 234 -8.35 30.81 35.06
C GLN A 234 -8.00 29.69 34.09
N ALA A 235 -7.36 30.03 32.96
CA ALA A 235 -6.75 29.05 32.07
C ALA A 235 -5.84 28.18 32.94
N THR A 236 -6.32 26.99 33.31
CA THR A 236 -5.62 26.10 34.23
C THR A 236 -4.32 25.70 33.58
N ALA A 237 -3.24 26.36 34.00
CA ALA A 237 -1.83 25.98 34.02
C ALA A 237 -1.42 24.75 33.17
N GLY A 238 -1.83 24.72 31.90
CA GLY A 238 -1.45 23.71 30.94
C GLY A 238 -0.12 24.11 30.36
N GLU A 239 0.94 23.50 30.88
CA GLU A 239 2.29 23.46 30.34
C GLU A 239 2.80 24.82 29.86
N SER A 240 3.55 25.52 30.72
CA SER A 240 4.34 26.69 30.30
C SER A 240 5.03 26.35 28.98
N VAL A 241 4.62 27.03 27.90
CA VAL A 241 5.26 26.92 26.59
C VAL A 241 6.74 27.14 26.85
N VAL A 242 7.53 26.06 26.75
CA VAL A 242 8.98 26.14 26.98
C VAL A 242 9.47 27.24 26.05
N PRO A 243 10.01 28.35 26.58
CA PRO A 243 10.46 29.42 25.74
C PRO A 243 11.51 28.82 24.80
N LYS A 244 11.24 28.86 23.50
CA LYS A 244 12.22 28.49 22.47
C LYS A 244 13.50 29.24 22.83
N GLY A 245 14.50 28.49 23.29
CA GLY A 245 15.78 29.04 23.68
C GLY A 245 16.34 29.93 22.58
N PRO A 246 17.20 30.91 22.93
CA PRO A 246 17.65 31.95 22.02
C PRO A 246 18.13 31.32 20.72
N GLY A 247 17.40 31.60 19.64
CA GLY A 247 17.67 31.07 18.32
C GLY A 247 19.14 31.29 17.99
N LYS A 248 19.88 30.19 17.82
CA LYS A 248 21.27 30.24 17.37
C LYS A 248 21.31 31.13 16.14
N LYS A 249 21.97 32.28 16.28
CA LYS A 249 22.30 33.18 15.17
C LYS A 249 22.82 32.30 14.04
N LYS A 250 22.08 32.31 12.93
CA LYS A 250 22.41 31.65 11.68
C LYS A 250 23.81 32.10 11.30
N GLY A 251 24.80 31.27 11.58
CA GLY A 251 26.19 31.51 11.21
C GLY A 251 26.22 31.78 9.71
N LYS A 252 26.89 32.87 9.34
CA LYS A 252 27.21 33.26 7.96
C LYS A 252 27.60 31.99 7.19
N LYS A 253 26.83 31.63 6.17
CA LYS A 253 27.12 30.49 5.30
C LYS A 253 28.51 30.70 4.71
N SER A 254 29.49 29.93 5.18
CA SER A 254 30.79 29.80 4.56
C SER A 254 30.61 29.28 3.12
N ALA A 255 31.43 29.79 2.21
CA ALA A 255 31.39 29.54 0.77
C ALA A 255 31.24 28.04 0.41
N PRO A 256 30.56 27.70 -0.71
CA PRO A 256 30.32 26.33 -1.10
C PRO A 256 31.65 25.63 -1.35
N ARG A 257 31.97 24.66 -0.49
CA ARG A 257 33.13 23.78 -0.64
C ARG A 257 33.01 23.07 -1.99
N GLN A 258 33.95 23.38 -2.88
CA GLN A 258 34.02 22.90 -4.25
C GLN A 258 33.99 21.37 -4.26
N ARG A 259 32.86 20.78 -4.67
CA ARG A 259 32.74 19.34 -4.85
C ARG A 259 33.67 18.94 -6.00
N GLN A 260 34.55 17.97 -5.76
CA GLN A 260 35.34 17.35 -6.83
C GLN A 260 34.39 16.58 -7.75
N ILE A 261 34.07 17.17 -8.89
CA ILE A 261 33.30 16.53 -9.95
C ILE A 261 34.25 15.56 -10.66
N ARG A 262 33.90 14.27 -10.71
CA ARG A 262 34.64 13.27 -11.48
C ARG A 262 34.44 13.57 -12.96
N LEU A 263 35.45 14.16 -13.60
CA LEU A 263 35.50 14.36 -15.04
C LEU A 263 35.69 13.01 -15.72
N THR A 264 34.65 12.53 -16.41
CA THR A 264 34.63 11.26 -17.14
C THR A 264 35.29 11.32 -18.52
N ASN A 265 35.77 12.51 -18.95
CA ASN A 265 36.41 12.73 -20.25
C ASN A 265 37.93 12.94 -20.11
N THR A 266 38.67 11.87 -19.85
CA THR A 266 40.14 11.89 -19.72
C THR A 266 40.88 11.96 -21.08
N HIS A 267 40.21 11.65 -22.19
CA HIS A 267 40.83 11.63 -23.53
C HIS A 267 41.04 13.01 -24.17
N LEU A 268 40.43 14.07 -23.64
CA LEU A 268 40.58 15.46 -24.12
C LEU A 268 41.71 16.22 -23.42
N LYS A 269 42.40 15.56 -22.47
CA LYS A 269 43.42 16.16 -21.62
C LYS A 269 44.70 16.36 -22.43
N GLY A 270 44.91 17.57 -22.94
CA GLY A 270 46.10 17.96 -23.69
C GLY A 270 45.82 18.85 -24.91
N GLN A 271 44.60 18.81 -25.47
CA GLN A 271 44.23 19.68 -26.59
C GLN A 271 43.38 20.89 -26.15
N ILE A 272 42.58 20.75 -25.08
CA ILE A 272 41.68 21.81 -24.59
C ILE A 272 41.72 21.81 -23.06
N ASP A 273 42.04 22.96 -22.46
CA ASP A 273 42.00 23.13 -21.01
C ASP A 273 40.55 23.38 -20.54
N LEU A 274 39.89 22.32 -20.08
CA LEU A 274 38.51 22.32 -19.58
C LEU A 274 38.36 23.03 -18.21
N SER A 275 39.45 23.53 -17.61
CA SER A 275 39.38 24.34 -16.39
C SER A 275 39.15 25.83 -16.66
N ARG A 276 39.18 26.25 -17.93
CA ARG A 276 38.96 27.63 -18.37
C ARG A 276 37.80 27.71 -19.35
N ASP A 277 36.88 28.65 -19.14
CA ASP A 277 35.80 28.93 -20.07
C ASP A 277 36.35 29.58 -21.36
N TYR A 278 35.87 29.10 -22.51
CA TYR A 278 36.29 29.58 -23.83
C TYR A 278 35.79 31.01 -24.07
N VAL A 279 36.72 31.96 -24.29
CA VAL A 279 36.42 33.33 -24.70
C VAL A 279 36.56 33.42 -26.22
N ALA A 280 35.44 33.66 -26.91
CA ALA A 280 35.45 33.84 -28.36
C ALA A 280 36.26 35.10 -28.74
N PRO A 281 37.10 35.05 -29.80
CA PRO A 281 37.79 36.25 -30.27
C PRO A 281 36.76 37.26 -30.78
N GLY A 282 36.84 38.48 -30.26
CA GLY A 282 35.97 39.59 -30.67
C GLY A 282 36.08 39.81 -32.18
N LYS A 283 34.92 39.96 -32.84
CA LYS A 283 34.85 40.31 -34.26
C LYS A 283 35.48 41.70 -34.46
N SER A 284 36.52 41.78 -35.28
CA SER A 284 36.94 43.02 -35.96
C SER A 284 36.03 43.26 -37.16
#